data_AF-A0A354I5S0-F1
#
_entry.id   AF-A0A354I5S0-F1
#
_cell.length_a   1.000
_cell.length_b   1.000
_cell.length_c   1.000
_cell.angle_alpha   90.00
_cell.angle_beta   90.00
_cell.angle_gamma   90.00
#
_symmetry.space_group_name_H-M   'P 1'
#
loop_
_entity.id
_entity.type
_entity.pdbx_description
1 polymer ?
#
loop_
_entity_poly.entity_id
_entity_poly.type
_entity_poly.pdbx_seq_one_letter_code
_entity_poly.pdbx_strand_id
1 'polypeptide(L)' 'MLNKEFFDKYFKVHNKLVLYTKDNVKLTISKAYHFHLNGGHQDFDIHDSQDLAELCEYYKLSTERHDDM' A
#
# COMPACT_ATOMS: atom_id res chain seq x y z
N MET A 1 -1.24 5.52 -12.49
CA MET A 1 -0.30 4.42 -12.20
C MET A 1 0.22 4.62 -10.80
N LEU A 2 0.28 3.55 -10.00
CA LEU A 2 0.84 3.58 -8.65
C LEU A 2 2.36 3.73 -8.77
N ASN A 3 2.86 4.95 -8.63
CA ASN A 3 4.27 5.30 -8.77
C ASN A 3 4.73 6.19 -7.61
N LYS A 4 6.03 6.44 -7.52
CA LYS A 4 6.62 7.26 -6.46
C LYS A 4 5.93 8.64 -6.31
N GLU A 5 5.72 9.34 -7.42
CA GLU A 5 5.08 10.67 -7.41
C GLU A 5 3.64 10.64 -6.88
N PHE A 6 2.89 9.60 -7.24
CA PHE A 6 1.55 9.36 -6.74
C PHE A 6 1.56 9.20 -5.22
N PHE A 7 2.43 8.33 -4.68
CA PHE A 7 2.51 8.08 -3.24
C PHE A 7 3.02 9.30 -2.48
N ASP A 8 4.05 9.99 -2.99
CA ASP A 8 4.58 11.22 -2.39
C ASP A 8 3.52 12.32 -2.31
N LYS A 9 2.66 12.44 -3.34
CA LYS A 9 1.55 13.40 -3.33
C LYS A 9 0.42 12.95 -2.41
N TYR A 10 0.07 11.68 -2.43
CA TYR A 10 -1.02 11.11 -1.65
C TYR A 10 -0.73 11.19 -0.14
N PHE A 11 0.46 10.76 0.29
CA PHE A 11 0.84 10.72 1.71
C PHE A 11 1.20 12.08 2.33
N LYS A 12 1.12 13.17 1.54
CA LYS A 12 1.12 14.55 2.05
C LYS A 12 -0.22 14.96 2.64
N VAL A 13 -1.31 14.39 2.13
CA VAL A 13 -2.69 14.78 2.48
C VAL A 13 -3.49 13.65 3.13
N HIS A 14 -3.07 12.40 2.93
CA HIS A 14 -3.73 11.21 3.47
C HIS A 14 -2.73 10.35 4.24
N ASN A 15 -3.19 9.69 5.30
CA ASN A 15 -2.34 8.80 6.10
C ASN A 15 -2.63 7.32 5.84
N LYS A 16 -3.61 7.01 4.98
CA LYS A 16 -4.09 5.65 4.77
C LYS A 16 -4.48 5.47 3.31
N LEU A 17 -4.00 4.39 2.70
CA LEU A 17 -4.35 3.96 1.35
C LEU A 17 -4.85 2.53 1.40
N VAL A 18 -5.91 2.24 0.65
CA VAL A 18 -6.40 0.88 0.44
C VAL A 18 -6.00 0.42 -0.95
N LEU A 19 -5.42 -0.76 -1.02
CA LEU A 19 -5.05 -1.44 -2.25
C LEU A 19 -5.71 -2.81 -2.31
N TYR A 20 -5.86 -3.35 -3.50
CA TYR A 20 -6.41 -4.67 -3.76
C TYR A 20 -5.42 -5.49 -4.57
N THR A 21 -5.29 -6.77 -4.22
CA THR A 21 -4.62 -7.75 -5.08
C THR A 21 -5.52 -8.12 -6.26
N LYS A 22 -4.98 -8.85 -7.22
CA LYS A 22 -5.76 -9.46 -8.32
C LYS A 22 -6.93 -10.32 -7.83
N ASP A 23 -6.74 -11.02 -6.72
CA ASP A 23 -7.77 -11.85 -6.08
C ASP A 23 -8.72 -11.04 -5.18
N ASN A 24 -8.75 -9.71 -5.32
CA ASN A 24 -9.56 -8.79 -4.52
C ASN A 24 -9.29 -8.83 -3.01
N VAL A 25 -8.10 -9.29 -2.59
CA VAL A 25 -7.67 -9.23 -1.19
C VAL A 25 -7.32 -7.79 -0.86
N LYS A 26 -7.93 -7.27 0.21
CA LYS A 26 -7.76 -5.88 0.64
C LYS A 26 -6.49 -5.72 1.46
N LEU A 27 -5.59 -4.86 1.01
CA LEU A 27 -4.39 -4.42 1.71
C LEU A 27 -4.57 -2.97 2.17
N THR A 28 -4.11 -2.66 3.38
CA THR A 28 -4.20 -1.31 3.94
C THR A 28 -2.80 -0.81 4.27
N ILE A 29 -2.35 0.20 3.55
CA ILE A 29 -1.08 0.88 3.80
C ILE A 29 -1.38 2.10 4.67
N SER A 30 -0.70 2.22 5.80
CA SER A 30 -0.87 3.37 6.71
C SER A 30 0.47 4.02 6.96
N LYS A 31 0.52 5.35 6.93
CA LYS A 31 1.70 6.11 7.34
C LYS A 31 1.80 6.04 8.87
N ALA A 32 2.79 5.32 9.36
CA ALA A 32 3.08 5.22 10.79
C ALA A 32 4.29 6.08 11.16
N TYR A 33 4.22 6.71 12.33
CA TYR A 33 5.35 7.34 12.99
C TYR A 33 5.64 6.48 14.24
N HIS A 34 6.59 5.54 14.14
CA HIS A 34 7.24 4.82 15.27
C HIS A 34 6.62 3.52 15.82
N PHE A 35 7.34 2.97 16.81
CA PHE A 35 7.51 1.56 17.20
C PHE A 35 6.23 0.73 17.38
N HIS A 36 6.19 -0.38 16.65
CA HIS A 36 5.16 -1.41 16.70
C HIS A 36 5.57 -2.56 17.64
N LEU A 37 4.65 -3.01 18.49
CA LEU A 37 4.75 -4.24 19.27
C LEU A 37 3.54 -5.10 18.90
N ASN A 38 3.75 -6.09 18.04
CA ASN A 38 2.68 -6.85 17.40
C ASN A 38 2.57 -8.29 17.94
N GLY A 39 1.32 -8.74 18.14
CA GLY A 39 0.96 -10.13 18.37
C GLY A 39 -0.09 -10.58 17.35
N GLY A 40 0.28 -11.50 16.45
CA GLY A 40 -0.64 -12.22 15.57
C GLY A 40 -0.97 -11.59 14.20
N HIS A 41 -0.38 -10.45 13.83
CA HIS A 41 -0.47 -9.87 12.48
C HIS A 41 0.94 -9.68 11.88
N GLN A 42 1.11 -9.99 10.59
CA GLN A 42 2.33 -9.65 9.86
C GLN A 42 2.23 -8.21 9.39
N ASP A 43 3.01 -7.34 10.04
CA ASP A 43 3.27 -5.99 9.57
C ASP A 43 4.67 -5.96 8.97
N PHE A 44 4.84 -5.25 7.85
CA PHE A 44 6.13 -4.99 7.26
C PHE A 44 6.26 -3.50 6.97
N ASP A 45 7.45 -2.96 7.25
CA ASP A 45 7.75 -1.57 7.01
C ASP A 45 8.21 -1.37 5.57
N ILE A 46 7.75 -0.29 4.95
CA ILE A 46 8.21 0.15 3.63
C ILE A 46 9.04 1.42 3.84
N HIS A 47 10.29 1.43 3.36
CA HIS A 47 11.21 2.52 3.65
C HIS A 47 10.82 3.83 2.96
N ASP A 48 10.36 3.75 1.70
CA ASP A 48 9.94 4.93 0.96
C ASP A 48 8.86 4.68 -0.10
N SER A 49 8.44 5.75 -0.76
CA SER A 49 7.44 5.73 -1.83
C SER A 49 7.88 4.98 -3.08
N GLN A 50 9.20 4.81 -3.30
CA GLN A 50 9.73 4.06 -4.44
C GLN A 50 9.57 2.56 -4.18
N ASP A 51 9.94 2.09 -2.99
CA ASP A 51 9.75 0.69 -2.57
C ASP A 51 8.27 0.30 -2.63
N LEU A 52 7.36 1.18 -2.20
CA LEU A 52 5.92 0.94 -2.29
C LEU A 52 5.46 0.80 -3.75
N ALA A 53 6.01 1.60 -4.66
CA ALA A 53 5.66 1.52 -6.08
C ALA A 53 6.13 0.20 -6.70
N GLU A 54 7.35 -0.22 -6.38
CA GLU A 54 7.90 -1.50 -6.85
C GLU A 54 7.09 -2.68 -6.30
N LEU A 55 6.68 -2.63 -5.04
CA LEU A 55 5.81 -3.64 -4.43
C LEU A 55 4.44 -3.68 -5.11
N CYS A 56 3.84 -2.53 -5.40
CA CYS A 56 2.57 -2.46 -6.12
C CYS A 56 2.68 -3.04 -7.53
N GLU A 57 3.79 -2.80 -8.23
CA GLU A 57 4.03 -3.35 -9.57
C GLU A 57 4.26 -4.87 -9.52
N TYR A 58 5.02 -5.35 -8.54
CA TYR A 58 5.34 -6.76 -8.35
C TYR A 58 4.08 -7.60 -8.05
N TYR A 59 3.26 -7.15 -7.10
CA TYR A 59 2.03 -7.83 -6.71
C TYR A 59 0.81 -7.43 -7.55
N LYS A 60 0.99 -6.54 -8.54
CA LYS A 60 -0.07 -6.00 -9.40
C LYS A 60 -1.24 -5.45 -8.59
N LEU A 61 -0.90 -4.63 -7.59
CA LEU A 61 -1.87 -3.99 -6.71
C LEU A 61 -2.62 -2.86 -7.44
N SER A 62 -3.87 -2.67 -7.06
CA SER A 62 -4.74 -1.62 -7.61
C SER A 62 -5.46 -0.85 -6.50
N THR A 63 -5.82 0.40 -6.74
CA THR A 63 -6.72 1.16 -5.85
C THR A 63 -8.18 0.75 -5.99
N GLU A 64 -8.50 0.00 -7.04
CA GLU A 64 -9.83 -0.47 -7.39
C GLU A 64 -9.88 -1.99 -7.24
N ARG A 65 -11.06 -2.53 -6.90
CA ARG A 65 -11.28 -3.98 -6.99
C ARG A 65 -11.25 -4.39 -8.46
N HIS A 66 -10.71 -5.57 -8.72
CA HIS A 66 -10.88 -6.23 -9.99
C HIS A 66 -12.28 -6.86 -10.00
N ASP A 67 -13.27 -6.17 -10.53
CA ASP A 67 -14.57 -6.79 -10.79
C ASP A 67 -14.39 -7.81 -11.94
N ASP A 68 -14.57 -9.09 -11.63
CA ASP A 68 -14.62 -10.16 -12.64
C ASP A 68 -15.88 -9.92 -13.52
N MET A 69 -15.68 -9.41 -14.73
CA MET A 69 -16.67 -9.50 -15.82
C MET A 69 -16.41 -10.75 -16.65
#